data_AF-A0A498I8W2-F1
#
_entry.id   AF-A0A498I8W2-F1
#
_cell.length_a   1.000
_cell.length_b   1.000
_cell.length_c   1.000
_cell.angle_alpha   90.00
_cell.angle_beta   90.00
_cell.angle_gamma   90.00
#
_symmetry.space_group_name_H-M   'P 1'
#
loop_
_entity.id
_entity.type
_entity.pdbx_description
1 polymer ?
#
loop_
_entity_poly.entity_id
_entity_poly.type
_entity_poly.pdbx_seq_one_letter_code
_entity_poly.pdbx_strand_id
1 'polypeptide(L)'
;MVVCGIEEKDKERAERMVKVALWCVQYMPEARPLMSAVVKMLEGAVEIPTPSTNPFQHLMPVAPYPTAPVYDTSNPTYRTSTFGSDPSQTVTGYSVVRATPIMRRYEIEIAST
;
A
#
# COMPACT_ATOMS: atom_id res chain seq x y z
N MET A 1 4.86 -23.61 -18.76
CA MET A 1 5.52 -23.16 -17.51
C MET A 1 4.44 -22.65 -16.58
N VAL A 2 4.16 -23.34 -15.47
CA VAL A 2 3.24 -22.84 -14.44
C VAL A 2 4.04 -21.83 -13.60
N VAL A 3 3.84 -20.54 -13.85
CA VAL A 3 4.67 -19.43 -13.33
C VAL A 3 4.70 -19.34 -11.79
N CYS A 4 3.74 -19.98 -11.10
CA CYS A 4 3.55 -19.86 -9.64
C CYS A 4 3.40 -21.23 -8.94
N GLY A 5 3.53 -22.35 -9.64
CA GLY A 5 3.23 -23.67 -9.07
C GLY A 5 1.76 -23.89 -8.66
N ILE A 6 0.84 -23.03 -9.10
CA ILE A 6 -0.61 -23.19 -8.88
C ILE A 6 -1.15 -24.18 -9.92
N GLU A 7 -1.67 -25.30 -9.46
CA GLU A 7 -2.31 -26.29 -10.34
C GLU A 7 -3.62 -25.73 -10.92
N GLU A 8 -4.02 -26.21 -12.10
CA GLU A 8 -5.25 -25.70 -12.76
C GLU A 8 -6.50 -25.93 -11.89
N LYS A 9 -6.53 -27.01 -11.09
CA LYS A 9 -7.59 -27.30 -10.12
C LYS A 9 -7.73 -26.24 -9.03
N ASP A 10 -6.63 -25.54 -8.71
CA ASP A 10 -6.56 -24.55 -7.64
C ASP A 10 -6.67 -23.11 -8.16
N LYS A 11 -6.74 -22.92 -9.49
CA LYS A 11 -6.75 -21.62 -10.13
C LYS A 11 -7.91 -20.73 -9.67
N GLU A 12 -9.12 -21.28 -9.59
CA GLU A 12 -10.29 -20.53 -9.14
C GLU A 12 -10.14 -20.10 -7.68
N ARG A 13 -9.64 -20.99 -6.83
CA ARG A 13 -9.37 -20.70 -5.42
C ARG A 13 -8.31 -19.61 -5.27
N ALA A 14 -7.24 -19.69 -6.05
CA ALA A 14 -6.18 -18.69 -6.05
C ALA A 14 -6.70 -17.32 -6.51
N GLU A 15 -7.49 -17.27 -7.58
CA GLU A 15 -8.11 -16.03 -8.07
C GLU A 15 -8.99 -15.40 -6.99
N ARG A 16 -9.83 -16.22 -6.33
CA ARG A 16 -10.68 -15.78 -5.22
C ARG A 16 -9.85 -15.22 -4.07
N MET A 17 -8.79 -15.92 -3.66
CA MET A 17 -7.88 -15.47 -2.60
C MET A 17 -7.21 -14.14 -2.94
N VAL A 18 -6.75 -13.96 -4.18
CA VAL A 18 -6.12 -12.70 -4.62
C VAL A 18 -7.12 -11.55 -4.59
N LYS A 19 -8.37 -11.76 -5.05
CA LYS A 19 -9.42 -10.73 -4.96
C LYS A 19 -9.70 -10.32 -3.51
N VAL A 20 -9.83 -11.29 -2.58
CA VAL A 20 -9.98 -11.00 -1.14
C VAL A 20 -8.79 -10.22 -0.60
N ALA A 21 -7.56 -10.64 -0.93
CA ALA A 21 -6.35 -9.98 -0.46
C ALA A 21 -6.30 -8.51 -0.89
N LEU A 22 -6.66 -8.22 -2.14
CA LEU A 22 -6.72 -6.85 -2.67
C LEU A 22 -7.75 -5.99 -1.92
N TRP A 23 -8.90 -6.53 -1.53
CA TRP A 23 -9.87 -5.83 -0.67
C TRP A 23 -9.33 -5.54 0.74
N CYS A 24 -8.52 -6.44 1.30
CA CYS A 24 -7.99 -6.28 2.66
C CYS A 24 -6.85 -5.26 2.75
N VAL A 25 -6.07 -5.06 1.69
CA VAL A 25 -4.90 -4.16 1.68
C VAL A 25 -5.22 -2.73 1.25
N GLN A 26 -6.51 -2.38 1.17
CA GLN A 26 -6.92 -1.01 0.83
C GLN A 26 -6.31 0.02 1.78
N TYR A 27 -5.85 1.13 1.18
CA TYR A 27 -5.21 2.22 1.91
C TYR A 27 -6.14 2.80 2.99
N MET A 28 -7.39 3.08 2.62
CA MET A 28 -8.42 3.55 3.54
C MET A 28 -8.94 2.37 4.38
N PRO A 29 -8.82 2.41 5.72
CA PRO A 29 -9.32 1.35 6.60
C PRO A 29 -10.81 1.06 6.44
N GLU A 30 -11.61 2.09 6.15
CA GLU A 30 -13.06 2.02 6.01
C GLU A 30 -13.50 1.24 4.76
N ALA A 31 -12.61 1.14 3.77
CA ALA A 31 -12.85 0.37 2.55
C ALA A 31 -12.53 -1.13 2.72
N ARG A 32 -11.93 -1.54 3.85
CA ARG A 32 -11.59 -2.93 4.12
C ARG A 32 -12.84 -3.69 4.59
N PRO A 33 -13.09 -4.90 4.08
CA PRO A 33 -14.24 -5.69 4.51
C PRO A 33 -14.09 -6.16 5.97
N LEU A 34 -15.24 -6.34 6.63
CA LEU A 34 -15.29 -7.02 7.94
C LEU A 34 -14.78 -8.46 7.81
N MET A 35 -14.17 -9.00 8.88
CA MET A 35 -13.70 -10.39 8.88
C MET A 35 -14.80 -11.40 8.58
N SER A 36 -16.04 -11.16 9.04
CA SER A 36 -17.18 -12.02 8.73
C SER A 36 -17.53 -12.01 7.23
N ALA A 37 -17.33 -10.90 6.53
CA ALA A 37 -17.48 -10.82 5.08
C ALA A 37 -16.32 -11.53 4.37
N VAL A 38 -15.07 -11.31 4.83
CA VAL A 38 -13.88 -12.00 4.31
C VAL A 38 -14.03 -13.52 4.35
N VAL A 39 -14.51 -14.08 5.46
CA VAL A 39 -14.74 -15.52 5.59
C VAL A 39 -15.78 -16.00 4.58
N LYS A 40 -16.94 -15.33 4.48
CA LYS A 40 -17.98 -15.68 3.49
C LYS A 40 -17.48 -15.60 2.05
N MET A 41 -16.63 -14.62 1.75
CA MET A 41 -15.99 -14.47 0.43
C MET A 41 -15.03 -15.64 0.14
N LEU A 42 -14.24 -16.08 1.13
CA LEU A 42 -13.31 -17.20 0.99
C LEU A 42 -14.00 -18.56 0.90
N GLU A 43 -15.10 -18.74 1.63
CA GLU A 43 -15.96 -19.93 1.58
C GLU A 43 -16.75 -20.03 0.27
N GLY A 44 -16.76 -18.97 -0.55
CA GLY A 44 -17.54 -18.92 -1.79
C GLY A 44 -19.03 -18.70 -1.58
N ALA A 45 -19.45 -18.27 -0.38
CA ALA A 45 -20.84 -17.98 -0.06
C ALA A 45 -21.32 -16.66 -0.70
N VAL A 46 -20.40 -15.78 -1.10
CA VAL A 46 -20.69 -14.49 -1.74
C VAL A 46 -19.70 -14.26 -2.87
N GLU A 47 -20.19 -13.75 -3.99
CA GLU A 47 -19.34 -13.34 -5.11
C GLU A 47 -18.47 -12.14 -4.76
N ILE A 48 -17.24 -12.14 -5.28
CA ILE A 48 -16.26 -11.08 -4.98
C ILE A 48 -16.18 -10.12 -6.15
N PRO A 49 -16.66 -8.87 -6.00
CA PRO A 49 -16.44 -7.86 -7.02
C PRO A 49 -14.95 -7.57 -7.17
N THR A 50 -14.52 -7.30 -8.41
CA THR A 50 -13.15 -6.86 -8.67
C THR A 50 -12.90 -5.54 -7.95
N PRO A 51 -11.83 -5.40 -7.14
CA PRO A 51 -11.50 -4.14 -6.50
C PRO A 51 -11.32 -3.04 -7.56
N SER A 52 -12.07 -1.95 -7.44
CA SER A 52 -12.05 -0.86 -8.44
C SER A 52 -10.79 -0.01 -8.40
N THR A 53 -10.04 -0.08 -7.31
CA THR A 53 -8.98 0.87 -6.98
C THR A 53 -7.72 0.12 -6.66
N ASN A 54 -6.60 0.53 -7.27
CA ASN A 54 -5.30 0.00 -6.90
C ASN A 54 -5.00 0.43 -5.43
N PRO A 55 -4.79 -0.52 -4.51
CA PRO A 55 -4.59 -0.22 -3.09
C PRO A 55 -3.38 0.70 -2.81
N PHE A 56 -2.43 0.75 -3.75
CA PHE A 56 -1.18 1.50 -3.67
C PHE A 56 -1.20 2.79 -4.50
N GLN A 57 -2.35 3.30 -4.94
CA GLN A 57 -2.41 4.58 -5.66
C GLN A 57 -1.72 5.73 -4.92
N HIS A 58 -1.79 5.75 -3.60
CA HIS A 58 -1.11 6.72 -2.75
C HIS A 58 0.43 6.63 -2.78
N LEU A 59 0.99 5.52 -3.28
CA LEU A 59 2.43 5.31 -3.45
C LEU A 59 2.90 5.64 -4.87
N MET A 60 1.98 5.82 -5.82
CA MET A 60 2.34 6.27 -7.15
C MET A 60 2.67 7.76 -7.09
N PRO A 61 3.88 8.19 -7.51
CA PRO A 61 4.13 9.60 -7.71
C PRO A 61 3.12 10.07 -8.74
N VAL A 62 2.30 11.06 -8.38
CA VAL A 62 1.59 11.84 -9.39
C VAL A 62 2.69 12.41 -10.26
N ALA A 63 2.93 11.84 -11.45
CA ALA A 63 3.77 12.50 -12.41
C ALA A 63 2.99 13.75 -12.83
N PRO A 64 3.43 14.98 -12.51
CA PRO A 64 3.16 16.03 -13.46
C PRO A 64 3.98 15.61 -14.68
N TYR A 65 3.33 15.30 -15.79
CA TYR A 65 3.94 15.68 -17.05
C TYR A 65 3.71 17.18 -17.17
N PRO A 66 4.71 18.07 -16.96
CA PRO A 66 4.79 19.24 -17.79
C PRO A 66 5.48 18.81 -19.08
N THR A 67 4.73 18.80 -20.18
CA THR A 67 5.28 19.32 -21.44
C THR A 67 6.10 20.57 -21.09
N ALA A 68 7.37 20.58 -21.49
CA ALA A 68 8.33 21.64 -21.18
C ALA A 68 7.69 23.04 -21.22
N PRO A 69 8.03 23.90 -20.25
CA PRO A 69 8.82 25.05 -20.65
C PRO A 69 9.98 25.32 -19.69
N VAL A 70 11.07 25.79 -20.31
CA VAL A 70 12.11 26.71 -19.83
C VAL A 70 12.16 26.96 -18.32
N TYR A 71 13.29 26.59 -17.74
CA TYR A 71 13.70 26.94 -16.38
C TYR A 71 13.63 28.46 -16.16
N ASP A 72 12.90 28.89 -15.14
CA ASP A 72 13.29 30.07 -14.37
C ASP A 72 13.64 29.62 -12.95
N THR A 73 14.88 29.90 -12.57
CA THR A 73 15.52 29.46 -11.34
C THR A 73 15.16 30.45 -10.24
N SER A 74 13.95 30.33 -9.68
CA SER A 74 13.66 30.90 -8.37
C SER A 74 12.68 30.02 -7.60
N ASN A 75 13.26 29.14 -6.78
CA ASN A 75 12.69 28.30 -5.73
C ASN A 75 12.27 26.87 -6.12
N PRO A 76 13.10 25.85 -5.79
CA PRO A 76 12.62 24.48 -5.67
C PRO A 76 12.38 24.13 -4.20
N THR A 77 11.16 24.44 -3.72
CA THR A 77 10.57 23.72 -2.57
C THR A 77 9.77 22.55 -3.12
N TYR A 78 10.44 21.44 -3.41
CA TYR A 78 9.87 20.09 -3.28
C TYR A 78 10.98 19.06 -3.43
N ARG A 79 11.23 18.29 -2.35
CA ARG A 79 12.08 17.11 -2.40
C ARG A 79 11.31 15.98 -3.08
N THR A 80 11.60 15.72 -4.35
CA THR A 80 11.23 14.47 -5.02
C THR A 80 12.20 13.38 -4.57
N SER A 81 11.76 12.42 -3.76
CA SER A 81 12.57 11.26 -3.37
C SER A 81 12.50 10.19 -4.45
N THR A 82 13.49 10.17 -5.33
CA THR A 82 13.76 9.06 -6.25
C THR A 82 14.28 7.88 -5.43
N PHE A 83 13.49 6.82 -5.29
CA PHE A 83 13.98 5.58 -4.68
C PHE A 83 14.83 4.83 -5.71
N GLY A 84 16.12 5.18 -5.78
CA GLY A 84 17.14 4.34 -6.36
C GLY A 84 17.61 3.35 -5.30
N SER A 85 17.50 2.06 -5.59
CA SER A 85 18.18 1.02 -4.80
C SER A 85 19.68 1.10 -5.08
N ASP A 86 20.47 1.56 -4.12
CA ASP A 86 21.77 0.97 -3.75
C ASP A 86 22.42 1.66 -2.51
N PRO A 87 23.44 1.05 -1.87
CA PRO A 87 23.45 0.81 -0.42
C PRO A 87 24.36 1.75 0.39
N SER A 88 24.15 1.74 1.72
CA SER A 88 24.98 2.31 2.80
C SER A 88 25.56 3.70 2.58
N GLN A 89 25.10 4.71 3.32
CA GLN A 89 25.96 5.55 4.19
C GLN A 89 25.11 6.34 5.20
N THR A 90 25.67 6.47 6.39
CA THR A 90 25.18 7.14 7.58
C THR A 90 24.94 8.64 7.38
N VAL A 91 23.93 9.21 8.07
CA VAL A 91 23.98 10.44 8.88
C VAL A 91 22.57 11.02 9.08
N THR A 92 22.17 11.02 10.35
CA THR A 92 21.33 12.01 11.05
C THR A 92 19.84 12.10 10.70
N GLY A 93 19.03 11.45 11.56
CA GLY A 93 17.76 12.03 12.03
C GLY A 93 16.46 11.44 11.49
N TYR A 94 16.28 10.12 11.53
CA TYR A 94 14.94 9.53 11.37
C TYR A 94 14.22 9.53 12.73
N SER A 95 13.55 10.62 13.08
CA SER A 95 12.71 10.67 14.29
C SER A 95 11.27 10.22 14.06
N VAL A 96 10.96 9.64 12.88
CA VAL A 96 9.66 9.00 12.62
C VAL A 96 9.71 7.53 13.07
N VAL A 97 10.07 7.32 14.33
CA VAL A 97 9.80 6.04 15.00
C VAL A 97 8.36 6.09 15.48
N ARG A 98 7.47 5.48 14.70
CA ARG A 98 6.19 4.87 15.12
C ARG A 98 5.34 5.67 16.12
N ALA A 99 4.74 6.78 15.71
CA ALA A 99 3.61 7.36 16.45
C ALA A 99 2.35 7.36 15.56
N THR A 100 1.43 6.42 15.80
CA THR A 100 0.11 6.42 15.13
C THR A 100 -0.81 7.47 15.76
N PRO A 101 -1.80 8.02 15.04
CA PRO A 101 -2.71 9.05 15.56
C PRO A 101 -3.42 8.67 16.87
N ILE A 102 -3.64 7.36 17.10
CA ILE A 102 -4.26 6.85 18.32
C ILE A 102 -3.35 6.99 19.55
N MET A 103 -2.03 6.91 19.40
CA MET A 103 -1.11 7.02 20.54
C MET A 103 -1.03 8.45 21.09
N ARG A 104 -1.22 9.47 20.25
CA ARG A 104 -1.33 10.87 20.72
C ARG A 104 -2.63 11.16 21.46
N ARG A 105 -3.72 10.49 21.12
CA ARG A 105 -5.03 10.72 21.74
C ARG A 105 -5.08 10.21 23.18
N TYR A 106 -4.29 9.17 23.49
CA TYR A 106 -4.30 8.50 24.78
C TYR A 106 -2.95 8.54 25.50
N GLU A 107 -2.02 9.40 25.03
CA GLU A 107 -0.69 9.62 25.62
C GLU A 107 0.09 8.31 25.89
N ILE A 108 0.05 7.38 24.95
CA ILE A 108 0.68 6.07 25.11
C ILE A 108 2.15 6.19 24.70
N GLU A 109 3.05 5.99 25.67
CA GLU A 109 4.50 5.97 25.47
C GLU A 109 4.99 4.59 25.00
N ILE A 110 5.97 4.58 24.10
CA ILE A 110 6.63 3.34 23.66
C ILE A 110 7.82 3.04 24.57
N ALA A 111 7.81 1.87 25.20
CA ALA A 111 8.96 1.37 25.94
C ALA A 111 10.07 0.95 24.96
N SER A 112 11.24 1.59 25.05
CA SER A 112 12.45 1.15 24.35
C SER A 112 13.08 -0.06 25.06
N THR A 113 13.60 -1.02 24.30
CA THR A 113 14.44 -2.14 24.78
C THR A 113 15.91 -1.77 24.75
#